data_AF-A0A7C3DW57-F1
#
_entry.id   AF-A0A7C3DW57-F1
#
_cell.length_a   1.000
_cell.length_b   1.000
_cell.length_c   1.000
_cell.angle_alpha   90.00
_cell.angle_beta   90.00
_cell.angle_gamma   90.00
#
_symmetry.space_group_name_H-M   'P 1'
#
loop_
_entity.id
_entity.type
_entity.pdbx_description
1 polymer ?
#
loop_
_entity_poly.entity_id
_entity_poly.type
_entity_poly.pdbx_seq_one_letter_code
_entity_poly.pdbx_strand_id
1 'polypeptide(L)'
;MNKIFLLWLGCSAAAFGQRDFLTADEVDQVRLAQEPDLRIQLYQKFAEQRISMLEQLLGQQKTGRSGVIHETLEQYTQIMEAIDTYIDDALARKKPLTSLASLTRAQREMLAKLEKIKESNP
;
A
#
# COMPACT_ATOMS: atom_id res chain seq x y z
N MET A 1 43.12 4.33 -35.15
CA MET A 1 41.80 4.65 -35.76
C MET A 1 40.86 3.51 -35.39
N ASN A 2 39.74 3.62 -34.68
CA ASN A 2 38.92 4.68 -34.08
C ASN A 2 38.21 4.00 -32.88
N LYS A 3 38.33 4.51 -31.66
CA LYS A 3 37.43 5.45 -30.96
C LYS A 3 36.02 4.91 -30.61
N ILE A 4 35.64 5.15 -29.34
CA ILE A 4 34.29 5.23 -28.73
C ILE A 4 33.79 3.90 -28.12
N PHE A 5 33.93 3.65 -26.81
CA PHE A 5 33.26 4.26 -25.63
C PHE A 5 31.76 3.92 -25.56
N LEU A 6 31.39 3.08 -24.59
CA LEU A 6 30.17 3.26 -23.79
C LEU A 6 30.24 2.33 -22.57
N LEU A 7 30.83 2.91 -21.53
CA LEU A 7 30.82 2.43 -20.16
C LEU A 7 29.39 2.64 -19.64
N TRP A 8 28.55 1.61 -19.66
CA TRP A 8 27.25 1.66 -19.00
C TRP A 8 27.52 1.47 -17.50
N LEU A 9 27.91 2.57 -16.85
CA LEU A 9 27.87 2.66 -15.39
C LEU A 9 26.38 2.68 -15.04
N GLY A 10 25.81 1.49 -14.87
CA GLY A 10 24.50 1.33 -14.26
C GLY A 10 24.58 1.98 -12.89
N CYS A 11 23.98 3.16 -12.77
CA CYS A 11 23.77 3.82 -11.50
C CYS A 11 22.80 2.91 -10.73
N SER A 12 23.33 1.92 -10.01
CA SER A 12 22.61 1.29 -8.92
C SER A 12 22.46 2.38 -7.87
N ALA A 13 21.43 3.21 -8.05
CA ALA A 13 20.87 3.97 -6.95
C ALA A 13 20.56 2.91 -5.90
N ALA A 14 21.38 2.89 -4.84
CA ALA A 14 21.06 2.15 -3.65
C ALA A 14 19.68 2.65 -3.24
N ALA A 15 18.66 1.80 -3.41
CA ALA A 15 17.32 2.00 -2.85
C ALA A 15 17.47 1.83 -1.33
N PHE A 16 18.11 2.80 -0.69
CA PHE A 16 18.37 2.81 0.73
C PHE A 16 17.13 3.39 1.40
N GLY A 17 16.26 2.51 1.91
CA GLY A 17 15.43 2.84 3.07
C GLY A 17 13.95 3.12 2.87
N GLN A 18 13.35 2.85 1.71
CA GLN A 18 11.90 2.66 1.69
C GLN A 18 11.65 1.24 2.17
N ARG A 19 11.37 1.06 3.47
CA ARG A 19 10.84 -0.23 3.94
C ARG A 19 9.66 -0.56 3.04
N ASP A 20 9.69 -1.72 2.39
CA ASP A 20 8.56 -2.14 1.57
C ASP A 20 7.33 -2.22 2.48
N PHE A 21 6.36 -1.36 2.21
CA PHE A 21 5.10 -1.29 2.97
C PHE A 21 4.19 -2.50 2.70
N LEU A 22 4.52 -3.21 1.62
CA LEU A 22 4.03 -4.54 1.28
C LEU A 22 5.00 -5.61 1.77
N THR A 23 4.46 -6.75 2.17
CA THR A 23 5.23 -7.98 2.35
C THR A 23 5.70 -8.52 1.00
N ALA A 24 6.70 -9.39 0.99
CA ALA A 24 7.19 -10.03 -0.24
C ALA A 24 6.07 -10.73 -1.04
N ASP A 25 5.17 -11.42 -0.34
CA ASP A 25 4.03 -12.11 -0.97
C ASP A 25 3.00 -11.14 -1.57
N GLU A 26 2.79 -9.98 -0.94
CA GLU A 26 1.91 -8.93 -1.45
C GLU A 26 2.54 -8.26 -2.69
N VAL A 27 3.85 -8.03 -2.67
CA VAL A 27 4.61 -7.55 -3.84
C VAL A 27 4.46 -8.52 -5.01
N ASP A 28 4.61 -9.83 -4.76
CA ASP A 28 4.44 -10.83 -5.80
C ASP A 28 3.02 -10.89 -6.36
N GLN A 29 1.99 -10.78 -5.50
CA GLN A 29 0.59 -10.67 -5.96
C GLN A 29 0.38 -9.46 -6.86
N VAL A 30 0.89 -8.29 -6.47
CA VAL A 30 0.80 -7.06 -7.27
C VAL A 30 1.57 -7.20 -8.59
N ARG A 31 2.74 -7.84 -8.57
CA ARG A 31 3.54 -8.09 -9.79
C ARG A 31 2.78 -8.96 -10.80
N LEU A 32 1.98 -9.91 -10.33
CA LEU A 32 1.15 -10.76 -11.19
C LEU A 32 -0.12 -10.04 -11.70
N ALA A 33 -0.63 -9.04 -10.96
CA ALA A 33 -1.78 -8.24 -11.35
C ALA A 33 -1.42 -7.14 -12.37
N GLN A 34 -1.55 -7.46 -13.65
CA GLN A 34 -1.27 -6.54 -14.75
C GLN A 34 -2.43 -5.58 -15.06
N GLU A 35 -3.66 -5.98 -14.75
CA GLU A 35 -4.85 -5.14 -14.95
C GLU A 35 -5.01 -4.11 -13.81
N PRO A 36 -5.27 -2.82 -14.10
CA PRO A 36 -5.38 -1.78 -13.07
C PRO A 36 -6.45 -2.08 -12.02
N ASP A 37 -7.62 -2.56 -12.45
CA ASP A 37 -8.74 -2.84 -11.55
C ASP A 37 -8.40 -3.97 -10.56
N LEU A 38 -7.74 -5.02 -11.04
CA LEU A 38 -7.28 -6.13 -10.20
C LEU A 38 -6.21 -5.65 -9.20
N ARG A 39 -5.31 -4.78 -9.65
CA ARG A 39 -4.27 -4.21 -8.79
C ARG A 39 -4.87 -3.34 -7.67
N ILE A 40 -5.84 -2.48 -8.01
CA ILE A 40 -6.57 -1.65 -7.03
C ILE A 40 -7.27 -2.54 -6.00
N GLN A 41 -7.92 -3.62 -6.43
CA GLN A 41 -8.57 -4.57 -5.52
C GLN A 41 -7.57 -5.27 -4.57
N LEU A 42 -6.36 -5.61 -5.04
CA LEU A 42 -5.32 -6.17 -4.17
C LEU A 42 -4.88 -5.16 -3.10
N TYR A 43 -4.59 -3.91 -3.49
CA TYR A 43 -4.23 -2.89 -2.51
C TYR A 43 -5.37 -2.61 -1.53
N GLN A 44 -6.64 -2.60 -1.98
CA GLN A 44 -7.79 -2.50 -1.09
C GLN A 44 -7.77 -3.62 -0.03
N LYS A 45 -7.57 -4.87 -0.45
CA LYS A 45 -7.48 -6.02 0.45
C LYS A 45 -6.33 -5.86 1.46
N PHE A 46 -5.18 -5.37 1.03
CA PHE A 46 -4.04 -5.16 1.93
C PHE A 46 -4.33 -4.04 2.93
N ALA A 47 -5.01 -2.97 2.52
CA ALA A 47 -5.46 -1.91 3.43
C ALA A 47 -6.40 -2.47 4.51
N GLU A 48 -7.38 -3.28 4.13
CA GLU A 48 -8.30 -3.96 5.05
C GLU A 48 -7.54 -4.84 6.05
N GLN A 49 -6.52 -5.57 5.58
CA GLN A 49 -5.65 -6.39 6.43
C GLN A 49 -4.85 -5.53 7.44
N ARG A 50 -4.33 -4.37 7.04
CA ARG A 50 -3.64 -3.45 7.97
C ARG A 50 -4.59 -2.91 9.03
N ILE A 51 -5.84 -2.59 8.68
CA ILE A 51 -6.86 -2.20 9.67
C ILE A 51 -7.16 -3.35 10.65
N SER A 52 -7.32 -4.58 10.16
CA SER A 52 -7.51 -5.74 11.03
C SER A 52 -6.31 -6.00 11.95
N MET A 53 -5.09 -5.80 11.45
CA MET A 53 -3.87 -5.91 12.26
C MET A 53 -3.84 -4.84 13.36
N LEU A 54 -4.26 -3.59 13.07
CA LEU A 54 -4.37 -2.53 14.06
C LEU A 54 -5.35 -2.90 15.18
N GLU A 55 -6.54 -3.39 14.83
CA GLU A 55 -7.55 -3.83 15.81
C GLU A 55 -6.97 -4.93 16.73
N GLN A 56 -6.24 -5.90 16.17
CA GLN A 56 -5.58 -6.96 16.93
C GLN A 56 -4.48 -6.43 17.85
N LEU A 57 -3.63 -5.53 17.36
CA LEU A 57 -2.55 -4.94 18.15
C LEU A 57 -3.13 -4.18 19.35
N LEU A 58 -4.13 -3.33 19.12
CA LEU A 58 -4.78 -2.54 20.17
C LEU A 58 -5.40 -3.40 21.27
N GLY A 59 -5.89 -4.61 20.96
CA GLY A 59 -6.40 -5.58 21.93
C GLY A 59 -5.33 -6.32 22.76
N GLN A 60 -4.04 -6.25 22.39
CA GLN A 60 -2.96 -6.99 23.04
C GLN A 60 -2.10 -6.09 23.94
N GLN A 61 -1.85 -6.48 25.20
CA GLN A 61 -0.86 -5.78 26.05
C GLN A 61 0.53 -6.39 25.88
N LYS A 62 1.33 -5.88 24.93
CA LYS A 62 2.72 -6.32 24.66
C LYS A 62 3.67 -5.13 24.61
N THR A 63 4.89 -5.31 25.13
CA THR A 63 5.98 -4.32 25.03
C THR A 63 6.35 -4.07 23.57
N GLY A 64 6.61 -2.80 23.21
CA GLY A 64 6.99 -2.41 21.83
C GLY A 64 5.84 -2.29 20.84
N ARG A 65 4.59 -2.54 21.28
CA ARG A 65 3.39 -2.48 20.43
C ARG A 65 3.19 -1.13 19.74
N SER A 66 3.47 -0.01 20.42
CA SER A 66 3.26 1.34 19.86
C SER A 66 4.06 1.55 18.57
N GLY A 67 5.30 1.06 18.51
CA GLY A 67 6.11 1.12 17.29
C GLY A 67 5.47 0.36 16.13
N VAL A 68 4.96 -0.84 16.40
CA VAL A 68 4.28 -1.68 15.39
C VAL A 68 2.97 -1.04 14.93
N ILE A 69 2.21 -0.41 15.83
CA ILE A 69 0.99 0.34 15.49
C ILE A 69 1.31 1.48 14.54
N HIS A 70 2.33 2.31 14.86
CA HIS A 70 2.74 3.41 13.99
C HIS A 70 3.20 2.91 12.62
N GLU A 71 4.01 1.85 12.57
CA GLU A 71 4.44 1.24 11.31
C GLU A 71 3.25 0.70 10.50
N THR A 72 2.27 0.07 11.15
CA THR A 72 1.07 -0.45 10.47
C THR A 72 0.19 0.67 9.92
N LEU A 73 0.06 1.80 10.62
CA LEU A 73 -0.65 3.00 10.14
C LEU A 73 0.07 3.66 8.96
N GLU A 74 1.40 3.71 9.00
CA GLU A 74 2.21 4.21 7.89
C GLU A 74 2.01 3.35 6.65
N GLN A 75 2.08 2.02 6.79
CA GLN A 75 1.82 1.08 5.70
C GLN A 75 0.41 1.24 5.13
N TYR A 76 -0.61 1.41 5.98
CA TYR A 76 -1.98 1.67 5.53
C TYR A 76 -2.05 2.95 4.67
N THR A 77 -1.38 4.03 5.11
CA THR A 77 -1.33 5.30 4.36
C THR A 77 -0.67 5.11 3.00
N GLN A 78 0.48 4.43 2.95
CA GLN A 78 1.20 4.17 1.71
C GLN A 78 0.43 3.27 0.73
N ILE A 79 -0.37 2.32 1.25
CA ILE A 79 -1.29 1.52 0.43
C ILE A 79 -2.37 2.41 -0.19
N MET A 80 -2.94 3.35 0.57
CA MET A 80 -3.95 4.29 0.06
C MET A 80 -3.37 5.21 -1.02
N GLU A 81 -2.17 5.74 -0.82
CA GLU A 81 -1.46 6.53 -1.84
C GLU A 81 -1.18 5.73 -3.11
N ALA A 82 -0.85 4.45 -2.98
CA ALA A 82 -0.67 3.56 -4.13
C ALA A 82 -1.98 3.37 -4.90
N ILE A 83 -3.11 3.17 -4.20
CA ILE A 83 -4.44 3.08 -4.81
C ILE A 83 -4.74 4.35 -5.63
N ASP A 84 -4.55 5.53 -5.04
CA ASP A 84 -4.80 6.81 -5.72
C ASP A 84 -3.94 6.95 -6.98
N THR A 85 -2.65 6.59 -6.88
CA THR A 85 -1.72 6.59 -8.03
C THR A 85 -2.19 5.68 -9.17
N TYR A 86 -2.67 4.47 -8.86
CA TYR A 86 -3.16 3.55 -9.90
C TYR A 86 -4.51 3.96 -10.48
N ILE A 87 -5.37 4.59 -9.69
CA ILE A 87 -6.61 5.19 -10.20
C ILE A 87 -6.26 6.31 -11.18
N ASP A 88 -5.37 7.22 -10.82
CA ASP A 88 -4.95 8.33 -11.67
C ASP A 88 -4.30 7.84 -12.98
N ASP A 89 -3.39 6.85 -12.93
CA ASP A 89 -2.78 6.26 -14.13
C ASP A 89 -3.83 5.56 -15.02
N ALA A 90 -4.76 4.81 -14.43
CA ALA A 90 -5.83 4.16 -15.18
C ALA A 90 -6.75 5.17 -15.87
N LEU A 91 -7.14 6.25 -15.16
CA LEU A 91 -7.94 7.34 -15.71
C LEU A 91 -7.18 8.07 -16.84
N ALA A 92 -5.91 8.39 -16.63
CA ALA A 92 -5.05 9.01 -17.65
C ALA A 92 -4.95 8.16 -18.93
N ARG A 93 -4.89 6.82 -18.77
CA ARG A 93 -4.87 5.86 -19.88
C ARG A 93 -6.24 5.46 -20.40
N LYS A 94 -7.33 6.06 -19.88
CA LYS A 94 -8.72 5.75 -20.23
C LYS A 94 -9.05 4.26 -20.06
N LYS A 95 -8.43 3.61 -19.08
CA LYS A 95 -8.74 2.23 -18.70
C LYS A 95 -10.00 2.21 -17.83
N PRO A 96 -10.94 1.29 -18.08
CA PRO A 96 -12.14 1.20 -17.26
C PRO A 96 -11.77 0.73 -15.85
N LEU A 97 -12.39 1.36 -14.84
CA LEU A 97 -12.28 0.98 -13.43
C LEU A 97 -13.67 0.60 -12.93
N THR A 98 -13.89 -0.70 -12.69
CA THR A 98 -15.17 -1.21 -12.20
C THR A 98 -15.22 -1.36 -10.69
N SER A 99 -14.06 -1.33 -10.03
CA SER A 99 -13.91 -1.53 -8.59
C SER A 99 -14.13 -0.27 -7.74
N LEU A 100 -14.30 0.92 -8.32
CA LEU A 100 -14.36 2.18 -7.57
C LEU A 100 -15.51 2.21 -6.54
N ALA A 101 -16.69 1.69 -6.89
CA ALA A 101 -17.82 1.65 -5.97
C ALA A 101 -17.58 0.74 -4.76
N SER A 102 -16.95 -0.43 -4.97
CA SER A 102 -16.57 -1.32 -3.87
C SER A 102 -15.43 -0.73 -3.03
N LEU A 103 -14.45 -0.09 -3.67
CA LEU A 103 -13.35 0.59 -2.99
C LEU A 103 -13.88 1.71 -2.08
N THR A 104 -14.77 2.58 -2.57
CA THR A 104 -15.37 3.65 -1.76
C THR A 104 -16.13 3.09 -0.56
N ARG A 105 -16.83 1.96 -0.72
CA ARG A 105 -17.51 1.31 0.41
C ARG A 105 -16.49 0.83 1.46
N ALA A 106 -15.46 0.11 1.03
CA ALA A 106 -14.42 -0.38 1.92
C ALA A 106 -13.68 0.77 2.64
N GLN A 107 -13.35 1.85 1.94
CA GLN A 107 -12.71 3.03 2.54
C GLN A 107 -13.58 3.67 3.63
N ARG A 108 -14.90 3.74 3.44
CA ARG A 108 -15.82 4.24 4.49
C ARG A 108 -15.86 3.33 5.70
N GLU A 109 -15.85 2.01 5.49
CA GLU A 109 -15.81 1.03 6.58
C GLU A 109 -14.49 1.10 7.36
N MET A 110 -13.36 1.21 6.67
CA MET A 110 -12.03 1.39 7.26
C MET A 110 -11.92 2.72 8.02
N LEU A 111 -12.44 3.81 7.46
CA LEU A 111 -12.50 5.11 8.14
C LEU A 111 -13.31 5.03 9.43
N ALA A 112 -14.50 4.42 9.40
CA ALA A 112 -15.33 4.25 10.59
C ALA A 112 -14.63 3.44 11.69
N LYS A 113 -13.79 2.46 11.32
CA LYS A 113 -12.95 1.71 12.27
C LYS A 113 -11.84 2.59 12.86
N LEU A 114 -11.13 3.35 12.03
CA LEU A 114 -10.09 4.29 12.48
C LEU A 114 -10.66 5.38 13.40
N GLU A 115 -11.86 5.89 13.12
CA GLU A 115 -12.55 6.86 13.98
C GLU A 115 -12.85 6.27 15.36
N LYS A 116 -13.38 5.05 15.43
CA LYS A 116 -13.60 4.34 16.70
C LYS A 116 -12.31 4.13 17.47
N ILE A 117 -11.22 3.77 16.77
CA ILE A 117 -9.89 3.63 17.38
C ILE A 117 -9.45 4.96 17.99
N LYS A 118 -9.55 6.06 17.24
CA LYS A 118 -9.20 7.40 17.72
C LYS A 118 -10.02 7.81 18.95
N GLU A 119 -11.33 7.54 18.94
CA GLU A 119 -12.23 7.84 20.07
C GLU A 119 -11.90 7.04 21.33
N SER A 120 -11.39 5.81 21.17
CA SER A 120 -10.97 4.98 22.31
C SER A 120 -9.72 5.48 23.04
N ASN A 121 -9.05 6.52 22.51
CA ASN A 121 -7.82 7.13 23.02
C ASN A 121 -6.79 6.10 23.55
N PRO A 122 -6.37 5.12 22.71
CA PRO A 122 -5.59 3.96 23.11
C PRO A 122 -4.10 4.26 23.33
#